data_AF-A0A2N1N677-F1
#
_entry.id   AF-A0A2N1N677-F1
#
_cell.length_a   1.000
_cell.length_b   1.000
_cell.length_c   1.000
_cell.angle_alpha   90.00
_cell.angle_beta   90.00
_cell.angle_gamma   90.00
#
_symmetry.space_group_name_H-M   'P 1'
#
loop_
_entity.id
_entity.type
_entity.pdbx_description
1 polymer ?
#
loop_
_entity_poly.entity_id
_entity_poly.type
_entity_poly.pdbx_seq_one_letter_code
_entity_poly.pdbx_strand_id
1 'polypeptide(L)'
;MATESLLKFMKLVLEEVGCTTFENFPATLYKTRNILNLEDRFHSFVACTKCHKLYNKQEVEGFRQDRTYAIMKCRHIEFPNSSRRRICQNPLSHQIRLLNEVSTQSEIIYPFSTIRQQLAMLYL
;
A
#
# COMPACT_ATOMS: atom_id res chain seq x y z
N MET A 1 -22.48 0.42 0.23
CA MET A 1 -23.54 -0.26 1.00
C MET A 1 -24.43 -1.16 0.14
N ALA A 2 -25.07 -0.66 -0.93
CA ALA A 2 -25.96 -1.49 -1.77
C ALA A 2 -25.30 -2.74 -2.40
N THR A 3 -24.11 -2.59 -2.99
CA THR A 3 -23.40 -3.69 -3.68
C THR A 3 -22.98 -4.81 -2.75
N GLU A 4 -22.61 -4.49 -1.51
CA GLU A 4 -22.19 -5.50 -0.53
C GLU A 4 -23.37 -6.31 0.01
N SER A 5 -24.53 -5.66 0.20
CA SER A 5 -25.77 -6.36 0.53
C SER A 5 -26.23 -7.29 -0.59
N LEU A 6 -26.13 -6.85 -1.85
CA LEU A 6 -26.40 -7.69 -3.03
C LEU A 6 -25.46 -8.89 -3.11
N LEU A 7 -24.16 -8.69 -2.87
CA LEU A 7 -23.17 -9.76 -2.87
C LEU A 7 -23.50 -10.82 -1.80
N LYS A 8 -23.86 -10.38 -0.59
CA LYS A 8 -24.28 -11.28 0.50
C LYS A 8 -25.57 -12.02 0.17
N PHE A 9 -26.56 -11.33 -0.42
CA PHE A 9 -27.80 -11.96 -0.85
C PHE A 9 -27.55 -13.04 -1.92
N MET A 10 -26.74 -12.74 -2.94
CA MET A 10 -26.37 -13.72 -3.96
C MET A 10 -25.65 -14.93 -3.38
N LYS A 11 -24.77 -14.72 -2.39
CA LYS A 11 -24.12 -15.82 -1.68
C LYS A 11 -25.13 -16.77 -1.03
N LEU A 12 -26.11 -16.22 -0.31
CA LEU A 12 -27.16 -17.00 0.35
C LEU A 12 -27.99 -17.80 -0.67
N VAL A 13 -28.39 -17.17 -1.78
CA VAL A 13 -29.13 -17.86 -2.85
C VAL A 13 -28.32 -19.01 -3.44
N LEU A 14 -27.01 -18.82 -3.65
CA LEU A 14 -26.14 -19.85 -4.21
C LEU A 14 -25.87 -21.00 -3.24
N GLU A 15 -25.70 -20.72 -1.95
CA GLU A 15 -25.58 -21.74 -0.90
C GLU A 15 -26.85 -22.60 -0.79
N GLU A 16 -28.02 -21.99 -0.94
CA GLU A 16 -29.30 -22.73 -0.93
C GLU A 16 -29.46 -23.66 -2.14
N VAL A 17 -29.07 -23.21 -3.33
CA VAL A 17 -29.29 -23.97 -4.58
C VAL A 17 -28.17 -24.99 -4.84
N GLY A 18 -26.95 -24.71 -4.38
CA GLY A 18 -25.76 -25.50 -4.74
C GLY A 18 -24.96 -26.04 -3.56
N CYS A 19 -25.43 -25.86 -2.31
CA CYS A 19 -24.74 -26.25 -1.08
C CYS A 19 -23.25 -25.90 -1.11
N THR A 20 -22.38 -26.91 -1.20
CA THR A 20 -20.92 -26.77 -1.13
C THR A 20 -20.29 -26.27 -2.43
N THR A 21 -21.02 -26.30 -3.55
CA THR A 21 -20.52 -25.89 -4.88
C THR A 21 -20.07 -24.42 -4.89
N PHE A 22 -20.67 -23.58 -4.03
CA PHE A 22 -20.42 -22.14 -3.98
C PHE A 22 -19.82 -21.67 -2.65
N GLU A 23 -19.23 -22.56 -1.84
CA GLU A 23 -18.59 -22.18 -0.57
C GLU A 23 -17.55 -21.04 -0.73
N ASN A 24 -16.84 -21.05 -1.87
CA ASN A 24 -15.82 -20.06 -2.20
C ASN A 24 -16.37 -18.75 -2.76
N PHE A 25 -17.69 -18.60 -2.91
CA PHE A 25 -18.28 -17.35 -3.37
C PHE A 25 -17.98 -16.21 -2.38
N PRO A 26 -17.54 -15.03 -2.88
CA PRO A 26 -17.12 -13.95 -2.01
C PRO A 26 -18.29 -13.32 -1.26
N ALA A 27 -18.12 -13.10 0.04
CA ALA A 27 -19.10 -12.41 0.89
C ALA A 27 -18.76 -10.93 1.13
N THR A 28 -17.60 -10.48 0.63
CA THR A 28 -17.12 -9.10 0.80
C THR A 28 -16.63 -8.54 -0.54
N LEU A 29 -16.72 -7.23 -0.69
CA LEU A 29 -16.18 -6.54 -1.87
C LEU A 29 -14.67 -6.75 -2.02
N TYR A 30 -13.93 -6.85 -0.91
CA TYR A 30 -12.51 -7.15 -0.91
C TYR A 30 -12.21 -8.53 -1.55
N LYS A 31 -12.87 -9.60 -1.08
CA LYS A 31 -12.67 -10.94 -1.67
C LYS A 31 -13.09 -10.98 -3.14
N THR A 32 -14.18 -10.28 -3.47
CA THR A 32 -14.65 -10.16 -4.87
C THR A 32 -13.60 -9.51 -5.75
N ARG A 33 -13.00 -8.39 -5.31
CA ARG A 33 -11.93 -7.73 -6.03
C ARG A 33 -10.71 -8.64 -6.22
N ASN A 34 -10.31 -9.35 -5.17
CA ASN A 34 -9.19 -10.29 -5.24
C ASN A 34 -9.42 -11.44 -6.22
N ILE A 35 -10.61 -12.08 -6.18
CA ILE A 35 -10.98 -13.17 -7.11
C ILE A 35 -11.01 -12.69 -8.56
N LEU A 36 -11.52 -11.48 -8.79
CA LEU A 36 -11.59 -10.88 -10.11
C LEU A 36 -10.24 -10.26 -10.57
N ASN A 37 -9.18 -10.42 -9.78
CA ASN A 37 -7.88 -9.74 -9.99
C ASN A 37 -8.03 -8.24 -10.25
N LEU A 38 -9.03 -7.62 -9.61
CA LEU A 38 -9.20 -6.17 -9.62
C LEU A 38 -8.17 -5.61 -8.65
N GLU A 39 -7.00 -5.26 -9.18
CA GLU A 39 -5.96 -4.62 -8.40
C GLU A 39 -6.51 -3.39 -7.70
N ASP A 40 -6.28 -3.34 -6.40
CA ASP A 40 -6.49 -2.13 -5.64
C ASP A 40 -5.50 -1.12 -6.19
N ARG A 41 -5.99 -0.15 -6.97
CA ARG A 41 -5.14 0.86 -7.63
C ARG A 41 -4.62 1.90 -6.63
N PHE A 42 -4.39 1.48 -5.38
CA PHE A 42 -3.71 2.27 -4.39
C PHE A 42 -2.22 2.23 -4.68
N HIS A 43 -1.65 3.39 -4.89
CA HIS A 43 -0.20 3.52 -4.85
C HIS A 43 0.25 3.51 -3.40
N SER A 44 1.20 2.63 -3.09
CA SER A 44 1.82 2.54 -1.78
C SER A 44 3.06 3.43 -1.75
N PHE A 45 3.09 4.40 -0.84
CA PHE A 45 4.24 5.27 -0.61
C PHE A 45 4.80 5.06 0.77
N VAL A 46 6.11 5.23 0.92
CA VAL A 46 6.77 5.26 2.23
C VAL A 46 6.75 6.68 2.76
N ALA A 47 6.13 6.86 3.92
CA ALA A 47 6.08 8.16 4.57
C ALA A 47 7.26 8.30 5.55
N CYS A 48 8.02 9.38 5.43
CA CYS A 48 8.99 9.73 6.46
C CYS A 48 8.27 10.07 7.76
N THR A 49 8.55 9.35 8.85
CA THR A 49 7.88 9.53 10.15
C THR A 49 8.16 10.88 10.80
N LYS A 50 9.20 11.59 10.36
CA LYS A 50 9.58 12.90 10.88
C LYS A 50 9.00 14.09 10.11
N CYS A 51 9.08 14.07 8.78
CA CYS A 51 8.68 15.21 7.93
C CYS A 51 7.52 14.92 6.97
N HIS A 52 6.97 13.70 7.02
CA HIS A 52 5.83 13.23 6.21
C HIS A 52 6.03 13.26 4.69
N LYS A 53 7.26 13.50 4.20
CA LYS A 53 7.57 13.35 2.78
C LYS A 53 7.35 11.90 2.34
N LEU A 54 6.64 11.74 1.23
CA LEU A 54 6.36 10.46 0.59
C LEU A 54 7.47 10.07 -0.38
N TYR A 55 7.82 8.78 -0.38
CA TYR A 55 8.79 8.14 -1.26
C TYR A 55 8.17 6.94 -1.95
N ASN A 56 8.67 6.58 -3.14
CA ASN A 56 8.25 5.35 -3.80
C ASN A 56 8.70 4.13 -2.95
N LYS A 57 7.78 3.20 -2.70
CA LYS A 57 8.06 2.00 -1.91
C LYS A 57 9.20 1.14 -2.49
N GLN A 58 9.20 0.91 -3.79
CA GLN A 58 10.22 0.09 -4.45
C GLN A 58 11.61 0.71 -4.37
N GLU A 59 11.70 2.05 -4.41
CA GLU A 59 12.98 2.75 -4.25
C GLU A 59 13.55 2.61 -2.85
N VAL A 60 12.69 2.66 -1.82
CA VAL A 60 13.11 2.54 -0.41
C VAL A 60 13.51 1.11 -0.07
N GLU A 61 12.69 0.12 -0.45
CA GLU A 61 12.95 -1.31 -0.17
C GLU A 61 14.10 -1.86 -1.02
N GLY A 62 14.24 -1.37 -2.24
CA GLY A 62 15.32 -1.71 -3.16
C GLY A 62 16.61 -0.91 -2.92
N PHE A 63 16.66 -0.03 -1.91
CA PHE A 63 17.81 0.84 -1.71
C PHE A 63 19.09 0.05 -1.40
N ARG A 64 20.14 0.35 -2.17
CA ARG A 64 21.46 -0.28 -2.02
C ARG A 64 22.55 0.78 -1.86
N GLN A 65 23.51 0.47 -1.00
CA GLN A 65 24.75 1.21 -0.83
C GLN A 65 25.91 0.21 -0.93
N ASP A 66 26.92 0.54 -1.74
CA ASP A 66 28.07 -0.34 -1.98
C ASP A 66 27.68 -1.77 -2.40
N ARG A 67 26.65 -1.87 -3.26
CA ARG A 67 26.02 -3.11 -3.77
C ARG A 67 25.29 -3.96 -2.72
N THR A 68 25.22 -3.51 -1.48
CA THR A 68 24.49 -4.18 -0.39
C THR A 68 23.19 -3.45 -0.06
N TYR A 69 22.16 -4.17 0.41
CA TYR A 69 20.94 -3.53 0.90
C TYR A 69 21.27 -2.61 2.08
N ALA A 70 20.72 -1.41 2.07
CA ALA A 70 21.00 -0.39 3.07
C ALA A 70 19.72 0.30 3.52
N ILE A 71 19.77 0.95 4.69
CA ILE A 71 18.67 1.78 5.17
C ILE A 71 18.69 3.11 4.43
N MET A 72 17.64 3.39 3.66
CA MET A 72 17.49 4.68 3.00
C MET A 72 17.15 5.76 4.03
N LYS A 73 17.90 6.87 4.01
CA LYS A 73 17.61 8.06 4.82
C LYS A 73 16.83 9.10 4.03
N CYS A 74 15.90 9.77 4.69
CA CYS A 74 15.12 10.87 4.13
C CYS A 74 16.02 12.03 3.70
N ARG A 75 15.94 12.39 2.43
CA ARG A 75 16.71 13.50 1.81
C ARG A 75 15.90 14.78 1.69
N HIS A 76 14.74 14.87 2.36
CA HIS A 76 13.95 16.09 2.34
C HIS A 76 14.73 17.25 2.98
N ILE A 77 14.68 18.39 2.30
CA ILE A 77 15.28 19.64 2.77
C ILE A 77 14.13 20.53 3.24
N GLU A 78 14.09 20.80 4.54
CA GLU A 78 13.21 21.81 5.11
C GLU A 78 13.81 23.20 4.86
N PHE A 79 12.95 24.14 4.46
CA PHE A 79 13.31 25.53 4.18
C PHE A 79 14.48 25.70 3.19
N PRO A 80 14.35 25.24 1.93
CA PRO A 80 15.45 25.19 0.97
C PRO A 80 16.12 26.55 0.69
N ASN A 81 15.34 27.65 0.77
CA ASN A 81 15.82 29.01 0.53
C ASN A 81 16.19 29.77 1.82
N SER A 82 16.24 29.08 2.96
CA SER A 82 16.55 29.69 4.27
C SER A 82 18.01 29.43 4.66
N SER A 83 18.60 30.37 5.41
CA SER A 83 19.86 30.14 6.13
C SER A 83 19.75 29.02 7.18
N ARG A 84 18.52 28.64 7.57
CA ARG A 84 18.22 27.52 8.48
C ARG A 84 17.90 26.21 7.74
N ARG A 85 18.42 26.02 6.53
CA ARG A 85 18.25 24.80 5.74
C ARG A 85 18.65 23.56 6.55
N ARG A 86 17.74 22.57 6.64
CA ARG A 86 18.00 21.31 7.36
C ARG A 86 17.60 20.11 6.51
N ILE A 87 18.43 19.07 6.50
CA ILE A 87 18.11 17.79 5.86
C ILE A 87 17.52 16.87 6.93
N CYS A 88 16.38 16.23 6.62
CA CYS A 88 15.63 15.41 7.57
C CYS A 88 16.45 14.25 8.15
N GLN A 89 17.11 13.47 7.29
CA GLN A 89 17.97 12.31 7.62
C GLN A 89 17.32 11.17 8.41
N ASN A 90 16.01 11.22 8.65
CA ASN A 90 15.28 10.14 9.31
C ASN A 90 15.35 8.85 8.46
N PRO A 91 15.57 7.67 9.04
CA PRO A 91 15.43 6.42 8.30
C PRO A 91 14.02 6.31 7.69
N LEU A 92 13.93 5.68 6.53
CA LEU A 92 12.66 5.38 5.84
C LEU A 92 12.30 3.89 5.95
N SER A 93 13.26 3.08 6.39
CA SER A 93 13.16 1.63 6.47
C SER A 93 14.03 1.10 7.60
N HIS A 94 13.82 -0.16 7.94
CA HIS A 94 14.66 -0.93 8.84
C HIS A 94 15.06 -2.25 8.18
N GLN A 95 16.16 -2.84 8.63
CA GLN A 95 16.61 -4.13 8.13
C GLN A 95 16.07 -5.26 9.02
N ILE A 96 15.56 -6.29 8.36
CA ILE A 96 15.14 -7.54 9.02
C ILE A 96 16.00 -8.66 8.47
N ARG A 97 16.44 -9.56 9.35
CA ARG A 97 17.11 -10.81 8.98
C ARG A 97 16.07 -11.93 8.95
N LEU A 98 15.80 -12.46 7.76
CA LEU A 98 14.93 -13.61 7.56
C LEU A 98 15.78 -14.75 7.02
N LEU A 99 15.92 -15.85 7.78
CA LEU A 99 16.48 -17.12 7.29
C LEU A 99 17.81 -16.97 6.48
N ASN A 100 18.75 -16.16 7.00
CA ASN A 100 20.05 -15.80 6.41
C ASN A 100 20.07 -14.74 5.30
N GLU A 101 18.93 -14.17 4.92
CA GLU A 101 18.84 -13.03 4.00
C GLU A 101 18.50 -11.73 4.74
N VAL A 102 19.13 -10.62 4.33
CA VAL A 102 18.83 -9.28 4.84
C VAL A 102 17.84 -8.62 3.89
N SER A 103 16.62 -8.36 4.38
CA SER A 103 15.60 -7.60 3.66
C SER A 103 15.44 -6.21 4.27
N THR A 104 15.18 -5.21 3.44
CA THR A 104 14.86 -3.85 3.88
C THR A 104 13.35 -3.66 3.86
N GLN A 105 12.75 -3.39 5.01
CA GLN A 105 11.31 -3.17 5.12
C GLN A 105 11.01 -1.70 5.42
N SER A 106 10.06 -1.14 4.68
CA SER A 106 9.55 0.22 4.89
C SER A 106 8.96 0.40 6.29
N GLU A 107 9.19 1.56 6.91
CA GLU A 107 8.71 1.84 8.29
C GLU A 107 7.20 2.13 8.35
N ILE A 108 6.68 2.93 7.40
CA ILE A 108 5.25 3.23 7.27
C ILE A 108 4.87 3.26 5.79
N ILE A 109 3.79 2.56 5.42
CA ILE A 109 3.21 2.59 4.07
C ILE A 109 1.88 3.34 4.12
N TYR A 110 1.75 4.36 3.28
CA TYR A 110 0.50 5.09 3.06
C TYR A 110 -0.14 4.66 1.74
N PRO A 111 -1.29 3.96 1.77
CA PRO A 111 -2.04 3.64 0.57
C PRO A 111 -2.86 4.85 0.12
N PHE A 112 -2.66 5.29 -1.13
CA PHE A 112 -3.44 6.40 -1.70
C PHE A 112 -4.02 6.03 -3.06
N SER A 113 -5.31 6.30 -3.27
CA SER A 113 -5.99 5.97 -4.53
C SER A 113 -5.40 6.77 -5.67
N THR A 114 -5.33 6.19 -6.87
CA THR A 114 -4.87 6.96 -8.04
C THR A 114 -5.70 8.23 -8.23
N ILE A 115 -5.07 9.29 -8.77
CA ILE A 115 -5.77 10.53 -9.15
C ILE A 115 -7.00 10.21 -10.02
N ARG A 116 -6.88 9.27 -10.96
CA ARG A 116 -8.01 8.81 -11.79
C ARG A 116 -9.20 8.31 -10.97
N GLN A 117 -8.96 7.52 -9.92
CA GLN A 117 -10.03 7.04 -9.03
C GLN A 117 -10.60 8.15 -8.17
N GLN A 118 -9.75 9.07 -7.69
CA GLN A 118 -10.22 10.22 -6.91
C GLN A 118 -11.11 11.13 -7.75
N LEU A 119 -10.73 11.38 -8.99
CA LEU A 119 -11.56 12.11 -9.95
C LEU A 119 -12.87 11.36 -10.24
N ALA A 120 -12.81 10.05 -10.49
CA ALA A 120 -14.03 9.26 -10.72
C ALA A 120 -15.02 9.33 -9.55
N MET A 121 -14.52 9.34 -8.30
CA MET A 121 -15.35 9.49 -7.10
C MET A 121 -15.93 10.90 -6.89
N LEU A 122 -15.38 11.93 -7.53
CA LEU A 122 -15.89 13.30 -7.44
C LEU A 122 -17.00 13.59 -8.47
N TYR A 123 -17.04 12.83 -9.56
CA TYR A 123 -17.95 13.02 -10.69
C TYR A 123 -18.97 11.88 -10.87
N LEU A 124 -19.04 10.93 -9.93
CA LEU A 124 -20.02 9.84 -9.85
C LEU A 124 -20.68 9.85 -8.47
#